data_AF-D3E2W1-F1
#
_entry.id   AF-D3E2W1-F1
#
_cell.length_a   1.000
_cell.length_b   1.000
_cell.length_c   1.000
_cell.angle_alpha   90.00
_cell.angle_beta   90.00
_cell.angle_gamma   90.00
#
_symmetry.space_group_name_H-M   'P 1'
#
loop_
_entity.id
_entity.type
_entity.pdbx_description
1 polymer ?
#
loop_
_entity_poly.entity_id
_entity_poly.type
_entity_poly.pdbx_seq_one_letter_code
_entity_poly.pdbx_strand_id
1 'polypeptide(L)'
;MANNSVLRRIVSLITKHNILSIGTKYFPTTELETEYVDMFNYTQTMLMEIDKANITTESIFTNLVRDVGRENIPENHSFYELLPAQNKIDEYALVSKIIMGSDRYMYVELSEPSYIIDYFTDIILRENGEIIERSETEIVSRLMSKNDAIRIAIKLVGIGLDNNIRVRAAAGMTGAAAIERSIKFNKEVGDVPGVAFTKLGGEYALVLDTPFKLGQSEHAEYQHYLFIDIVDSTNFISKHGKNKLVELMTSVKEFMENCEGHIEGYREGGDDLIARFPSKGVAIRAGLDCAWFILNNGAKVKIGIGRSRREAGERANIAEGIKGFGALTLIVFDLANGLYAYYVPSDFSRTLCELFTTKKGKLVTAFLLVFILCYLLAVLGFGLYGILVFIIVVAYYTLK
;
A
#
# COMPACT_ATOMS: atom_id res chain seq x y z
N MET A 1 -9.00 12.01 17.56
CA MET A 1 -8.10 12.48 16.49
C MET A 1 -8.89 13.22 15.43
N ALA A 2 -8.41 14.39 15.01
CA ALA A 2 -9.21 15.40 14.31
C ALA A 2 -9.64 14.95 12.92
N ASN A 3 -10.89 15.27 12.56
CA ASN A 3 -11.41 15.15 11.21
C ASN A 3 -10.58 16.08 10.29
N ASN A 4 -9.59 15.52 9.59
CA ASN A 4 -8.61 16.22 8.74
C ASN A 4 -9.22 16.68 7.40
N SER A 5 -10.54 16.71 7.25
CA SER A 5 -11.25 16.99 6.00
C SER A 5 -10.84 18.31 5.34
N VAL A 6 -10.65 19.37 6.14
CA VAL A 6 -10.19 20.68 5.65
C VAL A 6 -8.75 20.62 5.16
N LEU A 7 -7.85 20.02 5.94
CA LEU A 7 -6.44 19.91 5.58
C LEU A 7 -6.28 19.04 4.31
N ARG A 8 -7.02 17.94 4.22
CA ARG A 8 -7.08 17.10 3.02
C ARG A 8 -7.48 17.92 1.80
N ARG A 9 -8.54 18.73 1.87
CA ARG A 9 -8.95 19.60 0.76
C ARG A 9 -7.88 20.61 0.37
N ILE A 10 -7.22 21.24 1.35
CA ILE A 10 -6.16 22.22 1.09
C ILE A 10 -5.00 21.54 0.36
N VAL A 11 -4.49 20.43 0.89
CA VAL A 11 -3.39 19.70 0.26
C VAL A 11 -3.80 19.18 -1.11
N SER A 12 -5.03 18.67 -1.27
CA SER A 12 -5.53 18.23 -2.58
C SER A 12 -5.54 19.36 -3.63
N LEU A 13 -5.89 20.58 -3.23
CA LEU A 13 -5.86 21.73 -4.14
C LEU A 13 -4.42 22.11 -4.54
N ILE A 14 -3.49 22.03 -3.60
CA ILE A 14 -2.08 22.37 -3.82
C ILE A 14 -1.41 21.34 -4.74
N THR A 15 -1.65 20.05 -4.50
CA THR A 15 -1.04 18.96 -5.27
C THR A 15 -1.81 18.63 -6.53
N LYS A 16 -3.04 19.14 -6.68
CA LYS A 16 -4.02 18.78 -7.73
C LYS A 16 -4.42 17.31 -7.75
N HIS A 17 -4.20 16.60 -6.64
CA HIS A 17 -4.50 15.17 -6.50
C HIS A 17 -5.32 14.93 -5.24
N ASN A 18 -6.16 13.90 -5.25
CA ASN A 18 -7.06 13.64 -4.13
C ASN A 18 -6.30 13.01 -2.95
N ILE A 19 -6.25 13.69 -1.81
CA ILE A 19 -5.71 13.12 -0.57
C ILE A 19 -6.77 12.24 0.09
N LEU A 20 -6.51 10.94 0.14
CA LEU A 20 -7.38 9.92 0.74
C LEU A 20 -7.23 9.82 2.26
N SER A 21 -6.04 10.13 2.80
CA SER A 21 -5.78 10.10 4.23
C SER A 21 -4.64 11.03 4.63
N ILE A 22 -4.56 11.34 5.92
CA ILE A 22 -3.39 11.97 6.56
C ILE A 22 -3.16 11.21 7.86
N GLY A 23 -2.02 10.53 7.97
CA GLY A 23 -1.82 9.50 9.00
C GLY A 23 -2.72 8.29 8.78
N THR A 24 -2.80 7.44 9.80
CA THR A 24 -3.60 6.21 9.79
C THR A 24 -4.37 6.03 11.10
N LYS A 25 -5.58 5.46 10.99
CA LYS A 25 -6.37 5.00 12.14
C LYS A 25 -6.27 3.49 12.35
N TYR A 26 -5.37 2.83 11.62
CA TYR A 26 -5.17 1.39 11.77
C TYR A 26 -4.77 1.06 13.21
N PHE A 27 -5.42 0.04 13.77
CA PHE A 27 -5.10 -0.46 15.10
C PHE A 27 -4.04 -1.56 14.97
N PRO A 28 -2.79 -1.31 15.38
CA PRO A 28 -1.72 -2.28 15.22
C PRO A 28 -1.90 -3.44 16.21
N THR A 29 -1.50 -4.63 15.78
CA THR A 29 -1.55 -5.89 16.55
C THR A 29 -0.17 -6.51 16.76
N THR A 30 0.87 -6.00 16.09
CA THR A 30 2.27 -6.40 16.27
C THR A 30 3.17 -5.20 16.55
N GLU A 31 4.39 -5.43 17.03
CA GLU A 31 5.38 -4.37 17.27
C GLU A 31 5.74 -3.62 15.98
N LEU A 32 5.98 -4.37 14.90
CA LEU A 32 6.26 -3.79 13.58
C LEU A 32 5.10 -2.91 13.11
N GLU A 33 3.85 -3.40 13.23
CA GLU A 33 2.68 -2.59 12.88
C GLU A 33 2.59 -1.31 13.70
N THR A 34 2.95 -1.38 14.98
CA THR A 34 2.94 -0.24 15.89
C THR A 34 3.95 0.81 15.45
N GLU A 35 5.18 0.41 15.15
CA GLU A 35 6.24 1.30 14.67
C GLU A 35 5.81 2.07 13.42
N TYR A 36 5.27 1.37 12.41
CA TYR A 36 4.81 2.04 11.21
C TYR A 36 3.61 2.94 11.48
N VAL A 37 2.60 2.51 12.25
CA VAL A 37 1.45 3.36 12.59
C VAL A 37 1.91 4.65 13.27
N ASP A 38 2.86 4.55 14.20
CA ASP A 38 3.43 5.70 14.89
C ASP A 38 4.21 6.60 13.92
N MET A 39 5.04 6.03 13.04
CA MET A 39 5.76 6.79 12.01
C MET A 39 4.81 7.50 11.03
N PHE A 40 3.77 6.82 10.53
CA PHE A 40 2.76 7.41 9.66
C PHE A 40 2.06 8.60 10.31
N ASN A 41 1.71 8.47 11.60
CA ASN A 41 1.01 9.50 12.35
C ASN A 41 1.93 10.66 12.75
N TYR A 42 3.15 10.36 13.19
CA TYR A 42 4.17 11.34 13.57
C TYR A 42 4.59 12.21 12.38
N THR A 43 4.87 11.56 11.24
CA THR A 43 5.25 12.24 10.01
C THR A 43 4.05 12.84 9.28
N GLN A 44 2.81 12.51 9.68
CA GLN A 44 1.59 12.87 8.96
C GLN A 44 1.63 12.45 7.49
N THR A 45 2.22 11.28 7.22
CA THR A 45 2.31 10.71 5.87
C THR A 45 0.90 10.55 5.28
N MET A 46 0.74 10.96 4.03
CA MET A 46 -0.55 11.08 3.37
C MET A 46 -0.70 10.04 2.26
N LEU A 47 -1.89 9.47 2.12
CA LEU A 47 -2.24 8.72 0.91
C LEU A 47 -2.80 9.66 -0.15
N MET A 48 -2.16 9.68 -1.30
CA MET A 48 -2.59 10.41 -2.47
C MET A 48 -3.10 9.43 -3.53
N GLU A 49 -4.26 9.74 -4.09
CA GLU A 49 -4.80 9.08 -5.28
C GLU A 49 -4.34 9.86 -6.51
N ILE A 50 -3.50 9.21 -7.33
CA ILE A 50 -3.04 9.75 -8.61
C ILE A 50 -4.07 9.42 -9.68
N ASP A 51 -4.30 8.12 -9.87
CA ASP A 51 -5.33 7.59 -10.77
C ASP A 51 -6.28 6.71 -9.97
N LYS A 52 -7.56 7.08 -9.98
CA LYS A 52 -8.59 6.33 -9.25
C LYS A 52 -8.75 4.93 -9.84
N ALA A 53 -8.73 3.91 -8.97
CA ALA A 53 -9.04 2.55 -9.37
C ALA A 53 -10.46 2.43 -9.92
N ASN A 54 -10.62 1.77 -11.08
CA ASN A 54 -11.92 1.37 -11.58
C ASN A 54 -12.27 -0.01 -11.03
N ILE A 55 -13.05 -0.04 -9.94
CA ILE A 55 -13.38 -1.26 -9.22
C ILE A 55 -14.68 -1.83 -9.79
N THR A 56 -14.56 -2.87 -10.59
CA THR A 56 -15.66 -3.67 -11.15
C THR A 56 -15.32 -5.14 -10.95
N THR A 57 -16.32 -6.02 -11.02
CA THR A 57 -16.10 -7.48 -10.95
C THR A 57 -15.11 -7.94 -12.03
N GLU A 58 -15.23 -7.41 -13.25
CA GLU A 58 -14.31 -7.70 -14.35
C GLU A 58 -12.88 -7.25 -14.05
N SER A 59 -12.69 -6.01 -13.57
CA SER A 59 -11.35 -5.51 -13.26
C SER A 59 -10.71 -6.26 -12.08
N ILE A 60 -11.50 -6.70 -11.11
CA ILE A 60 -11.04 -7.56 -10.02
C ILE A 60 -10.57 -8.91 -10.55
N PHE A 61 -11.32 -9.50 -11.47
CA PHE A 61 -10.93 -10.75 -12.12
C PHE A 61 -9.66 -10.58 -12.97
N THR A 62 -9.58 -9.56 -13.82
CA THR A 62 -8.35 -9.26 -14.58
C THR A 62 -7.15 -9.06 -13.65
N ASN A 63 -7.34 -8.36 -12.54
CA ASN A 63 -6.30 -8.21 -11.53
C ASN A 63 -5.93 -9.57 -10.90
N LEU A 64 -6.89 -10.46 -10.62
CA LEU A 64 -6.61 -11.80 -10.10
C LEU A 64 -5.76 -12.60 -11.09
N VAL A 65 -6.19 -12.70 -12.35
CA VAL A 65 -5.47 -13.41 -13.42
C VAL A 65 -4.04 -12.88 -13.54
N ARG A 66 -3.89 -11.56 -13.50
CA ARG A 66 -2.60 -10.89 -13.57
C ARG A 66 -1.72 -11.12 -12.34
N ASP A 67 -2.31 -11.23 -11.16
CA ASP A 67 -1.57 -11.38 -9.89
C ASP A 67 -1.23 -12.85 -9.57
N VAL A 68 -2.00 -13.81 -10.10
CA VAL A 68 -1.82 -15.26 -9.89
C VAL A 68 -1.14 -15.95 -11.08
N GLY A 69 -1.16 -15.34 -12.27
CA GLY A 69 -0.67 -15.92 -13.53
C GLY A 69 -1.81 -16.53 -14.33
N ARG A 70 -1.85 -16.26 -15.65
CA ARG A 70 -2.93 -16.74 -16.53
C ARG A 70 -2.93 -18.25 -16.66
N GLU A 71 -1.73 -18.84 -16.65
CA GLU A 71 -1.46 -20.28 -16.65
C GLU A 71 -1.93 -21.01 -15.39
N ASN A 72 -2.28 -20.25 -14.33
CA ASN A 72 -2.78 -20.78 -13.06
C ASN A 72 -4.30 -20.60 -12.92
N ILE A 73 -4.99 -20.12 -13.96
CA ILE A 73 -6.45 -20.00 -14.01
C ILE A 73 -6.99 -20.98 -15.05
N PRO A 74 -7.91 -21.90 -14.69
CA PRO A 74 -8.52 -22.82 -15.65
C PRO A 74 -9.26 -22.08 -16.77
N GLU A 75 -9.31 -22.64 -17.98
CA GLU A 75 -10.09 -22.03 -19.07
C GLU A 75 -11.59 -22.04 -18.77
N ASN A 76 -12.11 -23.16 -18.26
CA ASN A 76 -13.49 -23.29 -17.80
C ASN A 76 -13.59 -22.96 -16.32
N HIS A 77 -14.06 -21.75 -16.03
CA HIS A 77 -14.32 -21.29 -14.68
C HIS A 77 -15.48 -20.31 -14.67
N SER A 78 -16.07 -20.14 -13.50
CA SER A 78 -17.07 -19.09 -13.23
C SER A 78 -16.57 -18.18 -12.13
N PHE A 79 -16.64 -16.87 -12.35
CA PHE A 79 -16.24 -15.86 -11.36
C PHE A 79 -17.45 -15.16 -10.76
N TYR A 80 -17.64 -15.33 -9.45
CA TYR A 80 -18.78 -14.81 -8.71
C TYR A 80 -18.39 -13.65 -7.80
N GLU A 81 -19.18 -12.58 -7.82
CA GLU A 81 -19.17 -11.54 -6.80
C GLU A 81 -20.18 -11.88 -5.72
N LEU A 82 -19.70 -12.24 -4.53
CA LEU A 82 -20.53 -12.59 -3.37
C LEU A 82 -20.91 -11.34 -2.57
N LEU A 83 -20.01 -10.37 -2.54
CA LEU A 83 -20.22 -9.07 -1.94
C LEU A 83 -19.51 -8.02 -2.80
N PRO A 84 -20.21 -6.98 -3.29
CA PRO A 84 -19.59 -5.96 -4.11
C PRO A 84 -18.47 -5.26 -3.35
N ALA A 85 -17.38 -4.95 -4.05
CA ALA A 85 -16.34 -4.13 -3.46
C ALA A 85 -16.87 -2.74 -3.09
N GLN A 86 -16.35 -2.21 -1.98
CA GLN A 86 -16.61 -0.83 -1.63
C GLN A 86 -15.88 0.03 -2.67
N ASN A 87 -16.60 0.94 -3.33
CA ASN A 87 -16.04 1.86 -4.34
C ASN A 87 -15.22 3.01 -3.69
N LYS A 88 -14.49 2.68 -2.63
CA LYS A 88 -13.64 3.56 -1.83
C LYS A 88 -12.43 2.76 -1.36
N ILE A 89 -11.25 3.27 -1.66
CA ILE A 89 -10.03 2.83 -1.00
C ILE A 89 -9.99 3.53 0.37
N ASP A 90 -10.11 2.74 1.43
CA ASP A 90 -10.20 3.24 2.79
C ASP A 90 -8.82 3.55 3.40
N GLU A 91 -8.79 4.46 4.37
CA GLU A 91 -7.62 4.82 5.18
C GLU A 91 -7.00 3.58 5.87
N TYR A 92 -7.78 2.52 6.11
CA TYR A 92 -7.29 1.26 6.71
C TYR A 92 -6.49 0.37 5.75
N ALA A 93 -6.61 0.56 4.44
CA ALA A 93 -5.81 -0.18 3.45
C ALA A 93 -4.32 0.24 3.48
N LEU A 94 -4.03 1.39 4.11
CA LEU A 94 -2.74 2.06 4.06
C LEU A 94 -1.60 1.39 4.80
N VAL A 95 -1.89 0.67 5.88
CA VAL A 95 -0.86 0.06 6.72
C VAL A 95 -1.08 -1.44 6.78
N SER A 96 -2.29 -1.92 7.08
CA SER A 96 -2.46 -3.32 7.45
C SER A 96 -2.37 -4.37 6.35
N LYS A 97 -2.91 -4.09 5.14
CA LYS A 97 -3.07 -5.14 4.10
C LYS A 97 -2.09 -5.05 2.95
N ILE A 98 -1.56 -3.86 2.66
CA ILE A 98 -0.60 -3.61 1.58
C ILE A 98 0.83 -3.64 2.12
N ILE A 99 1.03 -3.12 3.34
CA ILE A 99 2.36 -2.93 3.93
C ILE A 99 2.67 -4.00 4.99
N MET A 100 1.75 -4.35 5.90
CA MET A 100 2.13 -5.08 7.14
C MET A 100 2.08 -6.61 7.11
N GLY A 101 1.16 -7.24 6.37
CA GLY A 101 1.07 -8.71 6.34
C GLY A 101 0.91 -9.23 4.92
N SER A 102 1.93 -9.92 4.42
CA SER A 102 1.80 -10.71 3.19
C SER A 102 1.10 -12.03 3.49
N ASP A 103 1.37 -12.62 4.66
CA ASP A 103 0.90 -13.95 5.01
C ASP A 103 -0.63 -14.04 5.09
N ARG A 104 -1.15 -15.14 4.58
CA ARG A 104 -2.59 -15.43 4.55
C ARG A 104 -2.85 -16.84 5.00
N TYR A 105 -3.99 -17.00 5.65
CA TYR A 105 -4.50 -18.31 5.98
C TYR A 105 -5.30 -18.84 4.79
N MET A 106 -5.05 -20.09 4.44
CA MET A 106 -5.84 -20.85 3.48
C MET A 106 -6.54 -21.97 4.23
N TYR A 107 -7.86 -22.01 4.11
CA TYR A 107 -8.69 -23.13 4.55
C TYR A 107 -9.08 -23.97 3.33
N VAL A 108 -9.02 -25.29 3.48
CA VAL A 108 -9.40 -26.27 2.47
C VAL A 108 -10.33 -27.29 3.13
N GLU A 109 -11.40 -27.66 2.44
CA GLU A 109 -12.41 -28.59 2.90
C GLU A 109 -12.74 -29.56 1.76
N LEU A 110 -12.69 -30.86 2.06
CA LEU A 110 -13.10 -31.93 1.18
C LEU A 110 -14.54 -32.33 1.50
N SER A 111 -15.32 -32.70 0.48
CA SER A 111 -16.70 -33.18 0.68
C SER A 111 -16.79 -34.51 1.43
N GLU A 112 -15.72 -35.30 1.44
CA GLU A 112 -15.61 -36.58 2.13
C GLU A 112 -14.15 -36.90 2.49
N PRO A 113 -13.90 -37.74 3.52
CA PRO A 113 -12.54 -38.17 3.89
C PRO A 113 -11.83 -38.84 2.72
N SER A 114 -10.59 -38.44 2.44
CA SER A 114 -9.80 -39.03 1.35
C SER A 114 -8.30 -38.91 1.56
N TYR A 115 -7.55 -39.88 1.03
CA TYR A 115 -6.09 -39.89 1.03
C TYR A 115 -5.46 -38.69 0.32
N ILE A 116 -6.22 -37.99 -0.55
CA ILE A 116 -5.70 -36.80 -1.25
C ILE A 116 -5.32 -35.68 -0.28
N ILE A 117 -5.84 -35.69 0.95
CA ILE A 117 -5.53 -34.69 1.97
C ILE A 117 -4.05 -34.74 2.41
N ASP A 118 -3.44 -35.93 2.39
CA ASP A 118 -1.99 -36.08 2.62
C ASP A 118 -1.20 -35.43 1.47
N TYR A 119 -1.64 -35.67 0.23
CA TYR A 119 -1.03 -35.06 -0.94
C TYR A 119 -1.19 -33.53 -0.95
N PHE A 120 -2.31 -33.01 -0.47
CA PHE A 120 -2.52 -31.56 -0.32
C PHE A 120 -1.55 -30.97 0.69
N THR A 121 -1.32 -31.66 1.80
CA THR A 121 -0.36 -31.27 2.83
C THR A 121 1.05 -31.17 2.26
N ASP A 122 1.50 -32.19 1.51
CA ASP A 122 2.81 -32.19 0.86
C ASP A 122 3.00 -31.03 -0.12
N ILE A 123 1.95 -30.69 -0.89
CA ILE A 123 1.98 -29.57 -1.82
C ILE A 123 2.16 -28.25 -1.07
N ILE A 124 1.38 -28.03 -0.01
CA ILE A 124 1.43 -26.80 0.79
C ILE A 124 2.84 -26.62 1.37
N LEU A 125 3.41 -27.68 1.96
CA LEU A 125 4.76 -27.64 2.52
C LEU A 125 5.83 -27.37 1.46
N ARG A 126 5.72 -27.99 0.28
CA ARG A 126 6.67 -27.80 -0.83
C ARG A 126 6.64 -26.38 -1.42
N GLU A 127 5.49 -25.71 -1.33
CA GLU A 127 5.31 -24.32 -1.77
C GLU A 127 5.58 -23.32 -0.61
N ASN A 128 6.35 -23.74 0.41
CA ASN A 128 6.74 -22.96 1.59
C ASN A 128 5.56 -22.50 2.47
N GLY A 129 4.47 -23.26 2.49
CA GLY A 129 3.39 -23.08 3.45
C GLY A 129 3.62 -23.83 4.76
N GLU A 130 2.93 -23.37 5.80
CA GLU A 130 2.90 -24.00 7.12
C GLU A 130 1.50 -24.58 7.38
N ILE A 131 1.42 -25.80 7.89
CA ILE A 131 0.16 -26.40 8.32
C ILE A 131 -0.12 -25.97 9.76
N ILE A 132 -1.28 -25.39 10.00
CA ILE A 132 -1.71 -24.93 11.32
C ILE A 132 -2.60 -25.99 11.96
N GLU A 133 -3.61 -26.46 11.21
CA GLU A 133 -4.52 -27.52 11.63
C GLU A 133 -4.84 -28.44 10.45
N ARG A 134 -5.08 -29.71 10.75
CA ARG A 134 -5.46 -30.71 9.77
C ARG A 134 -6.39 -31.75 10.41
N SER A 135 -7.44 -32.12 9.70
CA SER A 135 -8.31 -33.26 9.97
C SER A 135 -8.33 -34.23 8.78
N GLU A 136 -9.29 -35.15 8.74
CA GLU A 136 -9.51 -36.07 7.62
C GLU A 136 -10.16 -35.39 6.39
N THR A 137 -10.81 -34.24 6.61
CA THR A 137 -11.53 -33.50 5.57
C THR A 137 -11.11 -32.04 5.47
N GLU A 138 -10.35 -31.50 6.43
CA GLU A 138 -10.05 -30.08 6.49
C GLU A 138 -8.56 -29.81 6.68
N ILE A 139 -8.08 -28.70 6.10
CA ILE A 139 -6.74 -28.16 6.34
C ILE A 139 -6.86 -26.66 6.57
N VAL A 140 -6.23 -26.17 7.63
CA VAL A 140 -5.90 -24.75 7.81
C VAL A 140 -4.40 -24.60 7.68
N SER A 141 -3.96 -23.73 6.78
CA SER A 141 -2.55 -23.47 6.51
C SER A 141 -2.25 -21.98 6.48
N ARG A 142 -0.99 -21.61 6.71
CA ARG A 142 -0.47 -20.25 6.58
C ARG A 142 0.50 -20.21 5.40
N LEU A 143 0.32 -19.23 4.52
CA LEU A 143 1.10 -19.05 3.29
C LEU A 143 1.68 -17.64 3.22
N MET A 144 2.79 -17.47 2.49
CA MET A 144 3.56 -16.22 2.43
C MET A 144 2.81 -15.04 1.83
N SER A 145 1.87 -15.30 0.92
CA SER A 145 1.08 -14.25 0.25
C SER A 145 -0.37 -14.66 0.01
N LYS A 146 -1.25 -13.66 -0.16
CA LYS A 146 -2.62 -13.90 -0.65
C LYS A 146 -2.64 -14.55 -2.03
N ASN A 147 -1.72 -14.17 -2.90
CA ASN A 147 -1.67 -14.70 -4.26
C ASN A 147 -1.26 -16.18 -4.23
N ASP A 148 -0.31 -16.54 -3.35
CA ASP A 148 0.08 -17.94 -3.13
C ASP A 148 -1.08 -18.75 -2.54
N ALA A 149 -1.78 -18.21 -1.54
CA ALA A 149 -2.97 -18.84 -0.99
C ALA A 149 -4.02 -19.14 -2.06
N ILE A 150 -4.30 -18.19 -2.95
CA ILE A 150 -5.27 -18.41 -4.03
C ILE A 150 -4.72 -19.39 -5.08
N ARG A 151 -3.46 -19.23 -5.51
CA ARG A 151 -2.81 -20.11 -6.51
C ARG A 151 -2.80 -21.57 -6.06
N ILE A 152 -2.37 -21.81 -4.83
CA ILE A 152 -2.29 -23.14 -4.24
C ILE A 152 -3.71 -23.69 -4.04
N ALA A 153 -4.65 -22.89 -3.53
CA ALA A 153 -6.05 -23.31 -3.44
C ALA A 153 -6.62 -23.77 -4.79
N ILE A 154 -6.38 -23.02 -5.88
CA ILE A 154 -6.82 -23.40 -7.24
C ILE A 154 -6.23 -24.76 -7.65
N LYS A 155 -4.93 -24.99 -7.37
CA LYS A 155 -4.25 -26.27 -7.60
C LYS A 155 -4.92 -27.41 -6.85
N LEU A 156 -5.18 -27.22 -5.56
CA LEU A 156 -5.78 -28.27 -4.71
C LEU A 156 -7.21 -28.58 -5.16
N VAL A 157 -8.00 -27.57 -5.51
CA VAL A 157 -9.35 -27.75 -6.07
C VAL A 157 -9.30 -28.54 -7.38
N GLY A 158 -8.37 -28.19 -8.28
CA GLY A 158 -8.18 -28.90 -9.55
C GLY A 158 -7.78 -30.37 -9.37
N ILE A 159 -6.91 -30.67 -8.39
CA ILE A 159 -6.55 -32.05 -8.03
C ILE A 159 -7.74 -32.80 -7.40
N GLY A 160 -8.55 -32.13 -6.57
CA GLY A 160 -9.78 -32.70 -6.04
C GLY A 160 -10.70 -33.16 -7.16
N LEU A 161 -10.94 -32.29 -8.13
CA LEU A 161 -11.73 -32.58 -9.34
C LEU A 161 -11.16 -33.76 -10.14
N ASP A 162 -9.82 -33.83 -10.32
CA ASP A 162 -9.15 -34.97 -10.96
C ASP A 162 -9.42 -36.32 -10.25
N ASN A 163 -9.69 -36.28 -8.94
CA ASN A 163 -9.95 -37.45 -8.11
C ASN A 163 -11.44 -37.62 -7.76
N ASN A 164 -12.35 -36.92 -8.46
CA ASN A 164 -13.79 -36.92 -8.19
C ASN A 164 -14.19 -36.49 -6.76
N ILE A 165 -13.35 -35.70 -6.09
CA ILE A 165 -13.61 -35.17 -4.75
C ILE A 165 -13.86 -33.69 -4.85
N ARG A 166 -15.00 -33.23 -4.32
CA ARG A 166 -15.32 -31.80 -4.32
C ARG A 166 -14.51 -31.14 -3.22
N VAL A 167 -13.77 -30.10 -3.60
CA VAL A 167 -12.88 -29.36 -2.71
C VAL A 167 -13.31 -27.91 -2.70
N ARG A 168 -13.59 -27.39 -1.52
CA ARG A 168 -13.75 -25.96 -1.28
C ARG A 168 -12.50 -25.41 -0.65
N ALA A 169 -12.12 -24.21 -1.04
CA ALA A 169 -11.04 -23.51 -0.40
C ALA A 169 -11.39 -22.03 -0.19
N ALA A 170 -10.75 -21.41 0.78
CA ALA A 170 -10.90 -19.99 1.03
C ALA A 170 -9.61 -19.37 1.57
N ALA A 171 -9.31 -18.15 1.11
CA ALA A 171 -8.22 -17.35 1.62
C ALA A 171 -8.73 -16.28 2.58
N GLY A 172 -8.07 -16.14 3.73
CA GLY A 172 -8.41 -15.22 4.81
C GLY A 172 -7.21 -14.57 5.48
N MET A 173 -7.47 -13.50 6.23
CA MET A 173 -6.46 -12.86 7.09
C MET A 173 -6.09 -13.72 8.30
N THR A 174 -7.05 -14.53 8.77
CA THR A 174 -6.92 -15.47 9.88
C THR A 174 -7.55 -16.79 9.49
N GLY A 175 -7.24 -17.89 10.20
CA GLY A 175 -7.89 -19.19 9.99
C GLY A 175 -9.41 -19.09 10.10
N ALA A 176 -9.93 -18.45 11.16
CA ALA A 176 -11.36 -18.22 11.35
C ALA A 176 -12.00 -17.43 10.19
N ALA A 177 -11.32 -16.38 9.71
CA ALA A 177 -11.82 -15.60 8.58
C ALA A 177 -11.78 -16.37 7.24
N ALA A 178 -10.90 -17.37 7.10
CA ALA A 178 -10.89 -18.26 5.93
C ALA A 178 -12.07 -19.26 6.01
N ILE A 179 -12.29 -19.87 7.18
CA ILE A 179 -13.41 -20.79 7.44
C ILE A 179 -14.76 -20.09 7.22
N GLU A 180 -14.98 -18.93 7.85
CA GLU A 180 -16.22 -18.16 7.70
C GLU A 180 -16.52 -17.85 6.23
N ARG A 181 -15.46 -17.58 5.45
CA ARG A 181 -15.58 -17.31 4.01
C ARG A 181 -15.92 -18.54 3.20
N SER A 182 -15.37 -19.71 3.54
CA SER A 182 -15.77 -20.98 2.93
C SER A 182 -17.25 -21.29 3.21
N ILE A 183 -17.69 -21.09 4.46
CA ILE A 183 -19.09 -21.27 4.86
C ILE A 183 -20.01 -20.33 4.06
N LYS A 184 -19.64 -19.05 3.94
CA LYS A 184 -20.41 -18.07 3.17
C LYS A 184 -20.42 -18.41 1.68
N PHE A 185 -19.30 -18.82 1.12
CA PHE A 185 -19.22 -19.29 -0.27
C PHE A 185 -20.20 -20.44 -0.53
N ASN A 186 -20.21 -21.46 0.34
CA ASN A 186 -21.16 -22.56 0.24
C ASN A 186 -22.62 -22.10 0.36
N LYS A 187 -22.91 -21.13 1.23
CA LYS A 187 -24.27 -20.59 1.40
C LYS A 187 -24.78 -19.84 0.16
N GLU A 188 -23.92 -19.03 -0.46
CA GLU A 188 -24.30 -18.14 -1.57
C GLU A 188 -24.23 -18.83 -2.94
N VAL A 189 -23.27 -19.74 -3.15
CA VAL A 189 -23.03 -20.39 -4.45
C VAL A 189 -23.46 -21.86 -4.45
N GLY A 190 -23.42 -22.51 -3.29
CA GLY A 190 -23.74 -23.93 -3.12
C GLY A 190 -22.50 -24.82 -2.95
N ASP A 191 -22.76 -26.13 -2.93
CA ASP A 191 -21.77 -27.17 -2.68
C ASP A 191 -20.97 -27.51 -3.96
N VAL A 192 -20.19 -26.52 -4.43
CA VAL A 192 -19.40 -26.58 -5.66
C VAL A 192 -17.90 -26.41 -5.40
N PRO A 193 -17.02 -27.04 -6.22
CA PRO A 193 -15.58 -26.87 -6.10
C PRO A 193 -15.14 -25.44 -6.45
N GLY A 194 -14.34 -24.82 -5.59
CA GLY A 194 -13.93 -23.44 -5.84
C GLY A 194 -13.14 -22.80 -4.72
N VAL A 195 -12.69 -21.57 -5.00
CA VAL A 195 -11.83 -20.78 -4.11
C VAL A 195 -12.48 -19.43 -3.82
N ALA A 196 -12.75 -19.16 -2.53
CA ALA A 196 -13.32 -17.89 -2.08
C ALA A 196 -12.25 -16.96 -1.47
N PHE A 197 -12.31 -15.65 -1.75
CA PHE A 197 -11.33 -14.69 -1.23
C PHE A 197 -11.89 -13.27 -1.15
N THR A 198 -11.18 -12.38 -0.43
CA THR A 198 -11.51 -10.94 -0.37
C THR A 198 -10.57 -10.11 -1.23
N LYS A 199 -11.07 -9.06 -1.88
CA LYS A 199 -10.25 -8.04 -2.54
C LYS A 199 -10.95 -6.68 -2.47
N LEU A 200 -10.23 -5.65 -1.99
CA LEU A 200 -10.76 -4.27 -1.85
C LEU A 200 -12.10 -4.18 -1.09
N GLY A 201 -12.26 -4.95 -0.01
CA GLY A 201 -13.49 -4.96 0.79
C GLY A 201 -14.66 -5.72 0.16
N GLY A 202 -14.54 -6.17 -1.09
CA GLY A 202 -15.46 -7.12 -1.71
C GLY A 202 -15.06 -8.57 -1.47
N GLU A 203 -16.00 -9.48 -1.71
CA GLU A 203 -15.84 -10.92 -1.58
C GLU A 203 -16.19 -11.61 -2.89
N TYR A 204 -15.34 -12.54 -3.31
CA TYR A 204 -15.40 -13.17 -4.61
C TYR A 204 -15.15 -14.66 -4.49
N ALA A 205 -15.64 -15.42 -5.47
CA ALA A 205 -15.35 -16.84 -5.61
C ALA A 205 -14.98 -17.18 -7.06
N LEU A 206 -13.97 -18.04 -7.21
CA LEU A 206 -13.64 -18.69 -8.47
C LEU A 206 -14.10 -20.15 -8.38
N VAL A 207 -15.13 -20.50 -9.15
CA VAL A 207 -15.67 -21.87 -9.23
C VAL A 207 -15.03 -22.59 -10.40
N LEU A 208 -14.63 -23.83 -10.16
CA LEU A 208 -13.97 -24.69 -11.14
C LEU A 208 -14.91 -25.83 -11.50
N ASP A 209 -15.20 -25.95 -12.80
CA ASP A 209 -16.12 -26.98 -13.32
C ASP A 209 -15.38 -28.17 -13.94
N THR A 210 -14.06 -28.04 -14.18
CA THR A 210 -13.24 -29.07 -14.79
C THR A 210 -11.95 -29.30 -14.02
N PRO A 211 -11.42 -30.54 -14.00
CA PRO A 211 -10.12 -30.80 -13.42
C PRO A 211 -9.03 -29.93 -14.03
N PHE A 212 -8.05 -29.55 -13.21
CA PHE A 212 -7.03 -28.60 -13.59
C PHE A 212 -5.73 -28.91 -12.87
N LYS A 213 -4.63 -28.91 -13.61
CA LYS A 213 -3.27 -28.91 -13.07
C LYS A 213 -2.68 -27.56 -13.40
N LEU A 214 -2.05 -26.91 -12.41
CA LEU A 214 -1.29 -25.70 -12.68
C LEU A 214 -0.29 -25.98 -13.81
N GLY A 215 -0.15 -25.04 -14.74
CA GLY A 215 0.99 -25.07 -15.66
C GLY A 215 2.30 -25.10 -14.89
N GLN A 216 3.35 -25.69 -15.47
CA GLN A 216 4.70 -25.33 -15.03
C GLN A 216 4.85 -23.85 -15.32
N SER A 217 4.78 -23.01 -14.30
CA SER A 217 5.07 -21.60 -14.48
C SER A 217 6.54 -21.53 -14.91
N GLU A 218 6.81 -21.07 -16.13
CA GLU A 218 7.82 -20.02 -16.21
C GLU A 218 7.29 -18.97 -15.25
N HIS A 219 7.93 -18.79 -14.09
CA HIS A 219 7.57 -17.68 -13.22
C HIS A 219 7.48 -16.49 -14.14
N ALA A 220 6.26 -15.97 -14.41
CA ALA A 220 6.18 -14.66 -14.99
C ALA A 220 6.97 -13.83 -13.98
N GLU A 221 8.14 -13.32 -14.39
CA GLU A 221 9.06 -12.57 -13.54
C GLU A 221 8.42 -11.23 -13.19
N TYR A 222 7.21 -11.24 -12.63
CA TYR A 222 6.61 -10.15 -11.91
C TYR A 222 7.40 -10.02 -10.61
N GLN A 223 8.58 -9.46 -10.77
CA GLN A 223 9.49 -9.09 -9.71
C GLN A 223 9.08 -7.72 -9.19
N HIS A 224 9.20 -7.50 -7.89
CA HIS A 224 8.82 -6.22 -7.30
C HIS A 224 10.03 -5.29 -7.36
N TYR A 225 10.07 -4.46 -8.39
CA TYR A 225 11.13 -3.48 -8.56
C TYR A 225 10.80 -2.20 -7.81
N LEU A 226 11.82 -1.63 -7.20
CA LEU A 226 11.80 -0.33 -6.57
C LEU A 226 12.89 0.51 -7.21
N PHE A 227 12.50 1.66 -7.74
CA PHE A 227 13.40 2.67 -8.30
C PHE A 227 13.39 3.91 -7.42
N ILE A 228 14.58 4.38 -7.04
CA ILE A 228 14.82 5.53 -6.17
C ILE A 228 15.57 6.57 -6.99
N ASP A 229 15.19 7.83 -6.88
CA ASP A 229 15.95 8.94 -7.45
C ASP A 229 15.83 10.18 -6.54
N ILE A 230 16.97 10.77 -6.18
CA ILE A 230 17.05 11.95 -5.32
C ILE A 230 16.60 13.18 -6.12
N VAL A 231 15.59 13.86 -5.60
CA VAL A 231 15.07 15.08 -6.23
C VAL A 231 16.06 16.23 -6.04
N ASP A 232 16.40 16.89 -7.16
CA ASP A 232 17.30 18.04 -7.19
C ASP A 232 18.68 17.73 -6.56
N SER A 233 19.22 16.55 -6.90
CA SER A 233 20.52 16.06 -6.44
C SER A 233 21.66 17.05 -6.70
N THR A 234 21.60 17.81 -7.81
CA THR A 234 22.58 18.84 -8.16
C THR A 234 22.63 19.95 -7.11
N ASN A 235 21.47 20.46 -6.67
CA ASN A 235 21.40 21.46 -5.62
C ASN A 235 21.83 20.89 -4.26
N PHE A 236 21.44 19.64 -3.95
CA PHE A 236 21.90 18.95 -2.75
C PHE A 236 23.43 18.84 -2.69
N ILE A 237 24.06 18.42 -3.80
CA ILE A 237 25.53 18.38 -3.94
C ILE A 237 26.12 19.77 -3.76
N SER A 238 25.51 20.81 -4.34
CA SER A 238 26.04 22.17 -4.22
C SER A 238 26.04 22.68 -2.76
N LYS A 239 25.06 22.26 -1.96
CA LYS A 239 24.87 22.71 -0.58
C LYS A 239 25.64 21.86 0.45
N HIS A 240 25.74 20.55 0.22
CA HIS A 240 26.26 19.58 1.19
C HIS A 240 27.52 18.85 0.73
N GLY A 241 27.90 18.98 -0.53
CA GLY A 241 29.04 18.31 -1.15
C GLY A 241 28.72 16.90 -1.66
N LYS A 242 29.46 16.45 -2.68
CA LYS A 242 29.28 15.13 -3.32
C LYS A 242 29.46 13.97 -2.34
N ASN A 243 30.39 14.09 -1.39
CA ASN A 243 30.64 13.04 -0.39
C ASN A 243 29.41 12.75 0.47
N LYS A 244 28.60 13.77 0.77
CA LYS A 244 27.37 13.59 1.55
C LYS A 244 26.30 12.82 0.76
N LEU A 245 26.22 13.03 -0.55
CA LEU A 245 25.34 12.24 -1.42
C LEU A 245 25.80 10.78 -1.48
N VAL A 246 27.11 10.54 -1.63
CA VAL A 246 27.67 9.18 -1.64
C VAL A 246 27.36 8.46 -0.33
N GLU A 247 27.60 9.10 0.82
CA GLU A 247 27.29 8.55 2.14
C GLU A 247 25.80 8.20 2.26
N LEU A 248 24.93 9.15 1.88
CA LEU A 248 23.48 8.96 1.92
C LEU A 248 23.02 7.77 1.06
N MET A 249 23.47 7.72 -0.20
CA MET A 249 23.06 6.67 -1.14
C MET A 249 23.67 5.31 -0.81
N THR A 250 24.86 5.26 -0.21
CA THR A 250 25.44 4.03 0.32
C THR A 250 24.62 3.51 1.51
N SER A 251 24.21 4.36 2.44
CA SER A 251 23.30 3.94 3.52
C SER A 251 21.94 3.48 3.00
N VAL A 252 21.40 4.12 1.95
CA VAL A 252 20.17 3.66 1.29
C VAL A 252 20.36 2.28 0.68
N LYS A 253 21.49 2.03 0.01
CA LYS A 253 21.82 0.72 -0.56
C LYS A 253 21.88 -0.37 0.53
N GLU A 254 22.62 -0.13 1.61
CA GLU A 254 22.72 -1.06 2.74
C GLU A 254 21.35 -1.33 3.38
N PHE A 255 20.53 -0.28 3.52
CA PHE A 255 19.17 -0.41 4.03
C PHE A 255 18.31 -1.32 3.15
N MET A 256 18.38 -1.16 1.82
CA MET A 256 17.63 -1.99 0.87
C MET A 256 18.05 -3.46 0.94
N GLU A 257 19.35 -3.74 1.06
CA GLU A 257 19.89 -5.09 1.22
C GLU A 257 19.41 -5.75 2.53
N ASN A 258 19.35 -4.99 3.63
CA ASN A 258 18.80 -5.46 4.91
C ASN A 258 17.30 -5.76 4.86
N CYS A 259 16.56 -5.14 3.93
CA CYS A 259 15.14 -5.39 3.69
C CYS A 259 14.88 -6.52 2.66
N GLU A 260 15.83 -7.45 2.50
CA GLU A 260 15.76 -8.55 1.50
C GLU A 260 15.76 -8.07 0.04
N GLY A 261 16.18 -6.82 -0.20
CA GLY A 261 16.31 -6.25 -1.54
C GLY A 261 17.58 -6.71 -2.24
N HIS A 262 17.45 -7.15 -3.48
CA HIS A 262 18.58 -7.41 -4.36
C HIS A 262 18.87 -6.19 -5.24
N ILE A 263 20.04 -5.57 -5.09
CA ILE A 263 20.42 -4.41 -5.89
C ILE A 263 20.70 -4.84 -7.33
N GLU A 264 19.94 -4.29 -8.28
CA GLU A 264 20.03 -4.59 -9.71
C GLU A 264 20.79 -3.50 -10.49
N GLY A 265 20.87 -2.30 -9.91
CA GLY A 265 21.57 -1.18 -10.52
C GLY A 265 21.79 -0.07 -9.50
N TYR A 266 23.06 0.27 -9.31
CA TYR A 266 23.50 1.42 -8.55
C TYR A 266 24.91 1.78 -9.03
N ARG A 267 25.12 3.03 -9.39
CA ARG A 267 26.46 3.55 -9.67
C ARG A 267 26.94 4.29 -8.43
N GLU A 268 28.11 3.94 -7.91
CA GLU A 268 28.66 4.61 -6.73
C GLU A 268 28.76 6.13 -6.95
N GLY A 269 28.12 6.90 -6.07
CA GLY A 269 28.01 8.35 -6.18
C GLY A 269 27.04 8.86 -7.24
N GLY A 270 26.19 7.99 -7.78
CA GLY A 270 24.94 8.35 -8.44
C GLY A 270 23.85 8.75 -7.43
N ASP A 271 22.78 9.31 -7.95
CA ASP A 271 21.57 9.74 -7.24
C ASP A 271 20.39 8.78 -7.41
N ASP A 272 20.55 7.76 -8.26
CA ASP A 272 19.55 6.75 -8.56
C ASP A 272 19.96 5.35 -8.11
N LEU A 273 18.96 4.54 -7.73
CA LEU A 273 19.14 3.15 -7.32
C LEU A 273 17.94 2.32 -7.75
N ILE A 274 18.19 1.10 -8.23
CA ILE A 274 17.16 0.11 -8.51
C ILE A 274 17.42 -1.20 -7.77
N ALA A 275 16.40 -1.69 -7.09
CA ALA A 275 16.42 -2.94 -6.33
C ALA A 275 15.18 -3.79 -6.64
N ARG A 276 15.34 -5.10 -6.44
CA ARG A 276 14.29 -6.11 -6.59
C ARG A 276 13.94 -6.72 -5.24
N PHE A 277 12.65 -6.91 -4.99
CA PHE A 277 12.12 -7.42 -3.73
C PHE A 277 11.26 -8.67 -3.90
N PRO A 278 11.16 -9.51 -2.86
CA PRO A 278 10.36 -10.76 -2.89
C PRO A 278 8.86 -10.51 -2.89
N SER A 279 8.38 -9.39 -2.34
CA SER A 279 6.97 -9.02 -2.38
C SER A 279 6.77 -7.52 -2.53
N LYS A 280 5.62 -7.12 -3.07
CA LYS A 280 5.21 -5.73 -3.16
C LYS A 280 5.15 -5.03 -1.80
N GLY A 281 4.70 -5.73 -0.77
CA GLY A 281 4.62 -5.16 0.58
C GLY A 281 5.99 -4.85 1.15
N VAL A 282 6.96 -5.74 0.95
CA VAL A 282 8.37 -5.51 1.32
C VAL A 282 8.94 -4.32 0.55
N ALA A 283 8.71 -4.23 -0.77
CA ALA A 283 9.15 -3.08 -1.56
C ALA A 283 8.55 -1.76 -1.04
N ILE A 284 7.25 -1.73 -0.72
CA ILE A 284 6.60 -0.51 -0.20
C ILE A 284 7.18 -0.10 1.15
N ARG A 285 7.44 -1.06 2.06
CA ARG A 285 8.13 -0.80 3.34
C ARG A 285 9.49 -0.19 3.13
N ALA A 286 10.33 -0.86 2.34
CA ALA A 286 11.68 -0.39 2.03
C ALA A 286 11.67 1.03 1.43
N GLY A 287 10.69 1.32 0.55
CA GLY A 287 10.50 2.64 -0.02
C GLY A 287 10.10 3.70 1.01
N LEU A 288 9.20 3.39 1.94
CA LEU A 288 8.79 4.32 3.01
C LEU A 288 9.93 4.64 3.96
N ASP A 289 10.63 3.62 4.42
CA ASP A 289 11.74 3.78 5.36
C ASP A 289 12.88 4.57 4.73
N CYS A 290 13.18 4.29 3.46
CA CYS A 290 14.12 5.08 2.67
C CYS A 290 13.68 6.53 2.51
N ALA A 291 12.39 6.77 2.23
CA ALA A 291 11.85 8.12 2.12
C ALA A 291 11.96 8.91 3.44
N TRP A 292 11.66 8.28 4.58
CA TRP A 292 11.85 8.90 5.89
C TRP A 292 13.32 9.18 6.18
N PHE A 293 14.21 8.21 5.91
CA PHE A 293 15.64 8.35 6.12
C PHE A 293 16.26 9.47 5.27
N ILE A 294 15.97 9.50 3.97
CA ILE A 294 16.46 10.52 3.04
C ILE A 294 15.95 11.91 3.44
N LEU A 295 14.67 12.01 3.81
CA LEU A 295 14.08 13.27 4.25
C LEU A 295 14.72 13.80 5.53
N ASN A 296 14.98 12.92 6.50
CA ASN A 296 15.67 13.28 7.74
C ASN A 296 17.13 13.74 7.50
N ASN A 297 17.73 13.33 6.39
CA ASN A 297 19.06 13.79 5.95
C ASN A 297 19.00 15.04 5.04
N GLY A 298 17.85 15.71 4.95
CA GLY A 298 17.69 16.99 4.26
C GLY A 298 17.57 16.91 2.73
N ALA A 299 17.39 15.69 2.18
CA ALA A 299 17.13 15.46 0.77
C ALA A 299 15.66 15.08 0.53
N LYS A 300 15.22 15.09 -0.72
CA LYS A 300 13.89 14.61 -1.13
C LYS A 300 14.06 13.50 -2.13
N VAL A 301 13.08 12.61 -2.22
CA VAL A 301 13.19 11.43 -3.08
C VAL A 301 11.88 11.13 -3.78
N LYS A 302 12.00 10.67 -5.03
CA LYS A 302 10.91 10.06 -5.77
C LYS A 302 11.19 8.57 -5.87
N ILE A 303 10.21 7.78 -5.47
CA ILE A 303 10.29 6.32 -5.46
C ILE A 303 9.15 5.78 -6.29
N GLY A 304 9.47 4.90 -7.24
CA GLY A 304 8.48 4.18 -8.03
C GLY A 304 8.63 2.70 -7.79
N ILE A 305 7.53 2.03 -7.44
CA ILE A 305 7.49 0.58 -7.26
C ILE A 305 6.76 0.00 -8.44
N GLY A 306 7.32 -0.96 -9.17
CA GLY A 306 6.73 -1.54 -10.38
C GLY A 306 6.99 -3.04 -10.51
N ARG A 307 6.48 -3.66 -11.57
CA ARG A 307 6.69 -5.09 -11.88
C ARG A 307 7.90 -5.31 -12.79
N SER A 308 8.40 -4.23 -13.36
CA SER A 308 9.62 -4.19 -14.16
C SER A 308 10.43 -2.96 -13.81
N ARG A 309 11.71 -2.95 -14.19
CA ARG A 309 12.60 -1.80 -14.03
C ARG A 309 12.03 -0.54 -14.69
N ARG A 310 11.52 -0.71 -15.91
CA ARG A 310 10.91 0.37 -16.69
C ARG A 310 9.69 0.95 -15.98
N GLU A 311 8.78 0.09 -15.53
CA GLU A 311 7.56 0.53 -14.86
C GLU A 311 7.85 1.24 -13.53
N ALA A 312 8.83 0.74 -12.77
CA ALA A 312 9.30 1.42 -11.56
C ALA A 312 9.85 2.82 -11.86
N GLY A 313 10.68 2.97 -12.90
CA GLY A 313 11.20 4.26 -13.34
C GLY A 313 10.11 5.22 -13.87
N GLU A 314 9.15 4.72 -14.64
CA GLU A 314 8.00 5.50 -15.12
C GLU A 314 7.17 6.04 -13.94
N ARG A 315 6.94 5.23 -12.91
CA ARG A 315 6.23 5.65 -11.68
C ARG A 315 7.00 6.69 -10.88
N ALA A 316 8.32 6.58 -10.79
CA ALA A 316 9.15 7.62 -10.17
C ALA A 316 9.08 8.95 -10.96
N ASN A 317 9.06 8.89 -12.30
CA ASN A 317 8.88 10.09 -13.13
C ASN A 317 7.50 10.74 -12.95
N ILE A 318 6.44 9.95 -12.73
CA ILE A 318 5.12 10.49 -12.36
C ILE A 318 5.23 11.32 -11.08
N ALA A 319 5.93 10.83 -10.06
CA ALA A 319 6.17 11.58 -8.82
C ALA A 319 6.87 12.92 -9.06
N GLU A 320 7.80 13.03 -10.01
CA GLU A 320 8.45 14.30 -10.36
C GLU A 320 7.48 15.35 -10.92
N GLY A 321 6.46 14.90 -11.67
CA GLY A 321 5.41 15.76 -12.21
C GLY A 321 4.49 16.36 -11.16
N ILE A 322 4.38 15.75 -9.97
CA ILE A 322 3.48 16.18 -8.90
C ILE A 322 4.19 17.22 -8.03
N LYS A 323 3.74 18.47 -8.15
CA LYS A 323 4.27 19.60 -7.37
C LYS A 323 3.28 20.06 -6.33
N GLY A 324 3.78 20.48 -5.17
CA GLY A 324 3.01 21.21 -4.16
C GLY A 324 3.61 22.59 -3.90
N PHE A 325 3.85 22.93 -2.63
CA PHE A 325 4.65 24.11 -2.25
C PHE A 325 6.14 23.99 -2.62
N GLY A 326 6.53 22.88 -3.23
CA GLY A 326 7.86 22.56 -3.73
C GLY A 326 7.91 21.12 -4.21
N ALA A 327 9.12 20.59 -4.41
CA ALA A 327 9.33 19.15 -4.60
C ALA A 327 8.77 18.36 -3.42
N LEU A 328 8.18 17.21 -3.71
CA LEU A 328 7.56 16.31 -2.73
C LEU A 328 8.38 15.03 -2.60
N THR A 329 8.34 14.39 -1.43
CA THR A 329 8.85 13.03 -1.26
C THR A 329 7.70 12.06 -1.47
N LEU A 330 7.75 11.28 -2.55
CA LEU A 330 6.63 10.45 -3.02
C LEU A 330 7.07 9.01 -3.28
N ILE A 331 6.23 8.07 -2.86
CA ILE A 331 6.37 6.64 -3.17
C ILE A 331 5.16 6.20 -3.97
N VAL A 332 5.33 5.96 -5.27
CA VAL A 332 4.26 5.66 -6.23
C VAL A 332 4.13 4.16 -6.46
N PHE A 333 2.91 3.64 -6.35
CA PHE A 333 2.60 2.22 -6.49
C PHE A 333 1.18 2.00 -7.04
N ASP A 334 0.95 0.86 -7.69
CA ASP A 334 -0.39 0.47 -8.14
C ASP A 334 -1.22 -0.06 -6.98
N LEU A 335 -2.54 0.11 -7.01
CA LEU A 335 -3.45 -0.61 -6.14
C LEU A 335 -4.77 -0.77 -6.87
N ALA A 336 -5.27 -2.01 -6.97
CA ALA A 336 -6.61 -2.22 -7.48
C ALA A 336 -6.77 -2.05 -9.01
N ASN A 337 -5.72 -1.66 -9.75
CA ASN A 337 -5.69 -1.06 -11.10
C ASN A 337 -5.62 0.49 -11.15
N GLY A 338 -5.70 1.16 -10.00
CA GLY A 338 -5.39 2.58 -9.88
C GLY A 338 -3.92 2.81 -9.51
N LEU A 339 -3.52 4.07 -9.51
CA LEU A 339 -2.19 4.53 -9.14
C LEU A 339 -2.28 5.43 -7.90
N TYR A 340 -1.46 5.12 -6.90
CA TYR A 340 -1.48 5.78 -5.61
C TYR A 340 -0.07 6.18 -5.21
N ALA A 341 0.04 7.16 -4.31
CA ALA A 341 1.31 7.55 -3.74
C ALA A 341 1.23 7.78 -2.23
N TYR A 342 2.25 7.34 -1.53
CA TYR A 342 2.53 7.86 -0.20
C TYR A 342 3.29 9.18 -0.35
N TYR A 343 2.74 10.24 0.23
CA TYR A 343 3.40 11.53 0.36
C TYR A 343 3.93 11.69 1.78
N VAL A 344 5.26 11.71 1.90
CA VAL A 344 5.95 11.99 3.16
C VAL A 344 6.25 13.49 3.22
N PRO A 345 5.53 14.26 4.06
CA PRO A 345 5.68 15.71 4.10
C PRO A 345 7.00 16.12 4.78
N SER A 346 7.65 17.13 4.19
CA SER A 346 8.79 17.83 4.83
C SER A 346 8.42 18.48 6.16
N ASP A 347 9.40 18.81 7.00
CA ASP A 347 9.18 19.49 8.29
C ASP A 347 8.39 20.79 8.17
N PHE A 348 8.64 21.57 7.11
CA PHE A 348 7.85 22.77 6.81
C PHE A 348 6.38 22.42 6.57
N SER A 349 6.12 21.41 5.74
CA SER A 349 4.76 20.95 5.44
C SER A 349 4.06 20.36 6.67
N ARG A 350 4.79 19.60 7.50
CA ARG A 350 4.31 19.08 8.79
C ARG A 350 3.93 20.20 9.75
N THR A 351 4.79 21.21 9.88
CA THR A 351 4.52 22.40 10.72
C THR A 351 3.25 23.11 10.28
N LEU A 352 3.03 23.27 8.97
CA LEU A 352 1.78 23.81 8.44
C LEU A 352 0.58 22.93 8.81
N CYS A 353 0.69 21.62 8.61
CA CYS A 353 -0.37 20.68 8.94
C CYS A 353 -0.71 20.68 10.44
N GLU A 354 0.28 20.74 11.34
CA GLU A 354 0.10 20.90 12.79
C GLU A 354 -0.57 22.22 13.16
N LEU A 355 -0.19 23.33 12.50
CA LEU A 355 -0.83 24.63 12.69
C LEU A 355 -2.34 24.54 12.41
N PHE A 356 -2.71 23.89 11.29
CA PHE A 356 -4.10 23.72 10.88
C PHE A 356 -4.88 22.67 11.69
N THR A 357 -4.21 21.72 12.35
CA THR A 357 -4.90 20.62 13.06
C THR A 357 -5.01 20.87 14.55
N THR A 358 -3.91 21.28 15.20
CA THR A 358 -3.79 21.37 16.66
C THR A 358 -3.93 22.81 17.15
N LYS A 359 -3.51 23.80 16.36
CA LYS A 359 -3.56 25.23 16.72
C LYS A 359 -4.74 25.99 16.08
N LYS A 360 -5.81 25.29 15.65
CA LYS A 360 -7.02 25.92 15.05
C LYS A 360 -7.55 27.10 15.86
N GLY A 361 -7.63 26.97 17.18
CA GLY A 361 -8.05 28.06 18.06
C GLY A 361 -7.14 29.28 17.96
N LYS A 362 -5.80 29.09 18.01
CA LYS A 362 -4.84 30.18 17.84
C LYS A 362 -4.95 30.84 16.47
N LEU A 363 -5.15 30.06 15.40
CA LEU A 363 -5.36 30.58 14.04
C LEU A 363 -6.65 31.41 13.92
N VAL A 364 -7.76 30.91 14.47
CA VAL A 364 -9.05 31.63 14.47
C VAL A 364 -8.94 32.90 15.31
N THR A 365 -8.30 32.85 16.48
CA THR A 365 -8.06 34.03 17.31
C THR A 365 -7.15 35.04 16.61
N ALA A 366 -6.06 34.59 15.99
CA ALA A 366 -5.17 35.46 15.22
C ALA A 366 -5.90 36.11 14.04
N PHE A 367 -6.68 35.33 13.30
CA PHE A 367 -7.48 35.84 12.18
C PHE A 367 -8.52 36.86 12.64
N LEU A 368 -9.30 36.57 13.69
CA LEU A 368 -10.28 37.51 14.25
C LEU A 368 -9.60 38.78 14.76
N LEU A 369 -8.45 38.66 15.41
CA LEU A 369 -7.71 39.79 15.95
C LEU A 369 -7.14 40.68 14.84
N VAL A 370 -6.54 40.09 13.79
CA VAL A 370 -6.11 40.82 12.60
C VAL A 370 -7.32 41.45 11.91
N PHE A 371 -8.41 40.71 11.73
CA PHE A 371 -9.61 41.21 11.06
C PHE A 371 -10.23 42.41 11.79
N ILE A 372 -10.41 42.32 13.11
CA ILE A 372 -10.96 43.41 13.93
C ILE A 372 -10.04 44.63 13.90
N LEU A 373 -8.73 44.45 14.06
CA LEU A 373 -7.78 45.56 14.06
C LEU A 373 -7.66 46.20 12.67
N CYS A 374 -7.61 45.42 11.60
CA CYS A 374 -7.60 45.93 10.23
C CYS A 374 -8.92 46.63 9.88
N TYR A 375 -10.06 46.11 10.33
CA TYR A 375 -11.37 46.75 10.14
C TYR A 375 -11.45 48.09 10.88
N LEU A 376 -11.03 48.14 12.15
CA LEU A 376 -10.97 49.39 12.93
C LEU A 376 -10.03 50.41 12.28
N LEU A 377 -8.85 49.99 11.83
CA LEU A 377 -7.92 50.86 11.12
C LEU A 377 -8.51 51.36 9.80
N ALA A 378 -9.23 50.52 9.05
CA ALA A 378 -9.89 50.91 7.82
C ALA A 378 -11.00 51.95 8.07
N VAL A 379 -11.84 51.74 9.09
CA VAL A 379 -12.89 52.70 9.50
C VAL A 379 -12.30 54.04 9.94
N LEU A 380 -11.13 54.03 10.58
CA LEU A 380 -10.40 55.24 11.02
C LEU A 380 -9.58 55.91 9.91
N GLY A 381 -9.61 55.41 8.66
CA GLY A 381 -8.88 55.99 7.52
C GLY A 381 -7.42 55.56 7.39
N PHE A 382 -6.96 54.60 8.20
CA PHE A 382 -5.60 54.08 8.26
C PHE A 382 -5.46 52.66 7.67
N GLY A 383 -6.33 52.27 6.72
CA GLY A 383 -6.38 50.90 6.19
C GLY A 383 -5.06 50.36 5.62
N LEU A 384 -4.18 51.24 5.11
CA LEU A 384 -2.84 50.89 4.62
C LEU A 384 -1.94 50.23 5.66
N TYR A 385 -2.16 50.51 6.96
CA TYR A 385 -1.37 49.93 8.06
C TYR A 385 -1.81 48.52 8.46
N GLY A 386 -2.85 47.95 7.82
CA GLY A 386 -3.30 46.58 8.09
C GLY A 386 -2.23 45.52 7.84
N ILE A 387 -1.29 45.76 6.92
CA ILE A 387 -0.14 44.88 6.68
C ILE A 387 0.77 44.81 7.93
N LEU A 388 0.96 45.93 8.62
CA LEU A 388 1.79 46.03 9.82
C LEU A 388 1.17 45.26 10.99
N VAL A 389 -0.15 45.34 11.12
CA VAL A 389 -0.93 44.53 12.08
C VAL A 389 -0.76 43.03 11.78
N PHE A 390 -0.87 42.63 10.51
CA PHE A 390 -0.67 41.23 10.12
C PHE A 390 0.74 40.74 10.51
N ILE A 391 1.79 41.51 10.21
CA ILE A 391 3.18 41.16 10.54
C ILE A 391 3.37 41.02 12.06
N ILE A 392 2.85 41.95 12.86
CA ILE A 392 2.98 41.93 14.32
C ILE A 392 2.26 40.71 14.92
N VAL A 393 1.05 40.42 14.46
CA VAL A 393 0.28 39.28 14.98
C VAL A 393 0.95 37.97 14.57
N VAL A 394 1.43 37.84 13.34
CA VAL A 394 2.20 36.67 12.91
C VAL A 394 3.46 36.51 13.77
N ALA A 395 4.24 37.57 13.99
CA ALA A 395 5.43 37.55 14.84
C ALA A 395 5.11 37.15 16.30
N TYR A 396 4.02 37.66 16.88
CA TYR A 396 3.59 37.32 18.23
C TYR A 396 3.24 35.82 18.38
N TYR A 397 2.63 35.22 17.35
CA TYR A 397 2.23 33.83 17.37
C TYR A 397 3.33 32.85 16.90
N THR A 398 4.40 33.33 16.27
CA THR A 398 5.56 32.51 15.84
C THR A 398 6.74 32.56 16.81
N LEU A 399 6.94 33.66 17.55
CA LEU A 399 8.03 33.83 18.53
C LEU A 399 7.71 33.28 19.94
N LYS A 400 6.54 32.65 20.11
CA LYS A 400 6.05 32.05 21.36
C LYS A 400 5.64 30.60 21.12
#